data_AF-A0A943QHJ5-F1
#
_entry.id   AF-A0A943QHJ5-F1
#
_cell.length_a   1.000
_cell.length_b   1.000
_cell.length_c   1.000
_cell.angle_alpha   90.00
_cell.angle_beta   90.00
_cell.angle_gamma   90.00
#
_symmetry.space_group_name_H-M   'P 1'
#
loop_
_entity.id
_entity.type
_entity.pdbx_description
1 polymer ?
#
loop_
_entity_poly.entity_id
_entity_poly.type
_entity_poly.pdbx_seq_one_letter_code
_entity_poly.pdbx_strand_id
1 'polypeptide(L)'
;MDDKKRNILFTESEIKNRIDELGKVIAEDYKDKNLYVLPLLRGSFIFGADIFRAIDLKAKVGFMTTSSYGHGEESTGEVKVVNDIPDNIEGFDVLIVDDIIDTGYTMEFVINYVKSRGAKSVKTCTLLDKPSRRKVDLKPDYCCFEIEDLFVVGYGLDYESYYRNVPYVFNWESK
;
A
#
# COMPACT_ATOMS: atom_id res chain seq x y z
N MET A 1 -20.29 7.96 -11.41
CA MET A 1 -19.60 9.20 -10.98
C MET A 1 -19.04 9.98 -12.18
N ASP A 2 -19.49 9.65 -13.39
CA ASP A 2 -18.65 9.78 -14.59
C ASP A 2 -18.72 11.18 -15.19
N ASP A 3 -19.81 11.89 -14.90
CA ASP A 3 -20.07 13.27 -15.34
C ASP A 3 -19.55 14.33 -14.36
N LYS A 4 -19.02 13.93 -13.20
CA LYS A 4 -18.47 14.87 -12.22
C LYS A 4 -17.05 15.26 -12.60
N LYS A 5 -16.73 16.55 -12.47
CA LYS A 5 -15.37 17.06 -12.68
C LYS A 5 -14.40 16.42 -11.68
N ARG A 6 -13.26 15.97 -12.19
CA ARG A 6 -12.17 15.41 -11.39
C ARG A 6 -11.36 16.54 -10.79
N ASN A 7 -11.10 16.45 -9.50
CA ASN A 7 -10.11 17.26 -8.80
C ASN A 7 -8.87 16.39 -8.57
N ILE A 8 -7.78 16.72 -9.28
CA ILE A 8 -6.52 15.97 -9.21
C ILE A 8 -5.83 16.33 -7.89
N LEU A 9 -5.58 15.33 -7.05
CA LEU A 9 -4.89 15.50 -5.78
C LEU A 9 -3.38 15.34 -5.94
N PHE A 10 -2.97 14.35 -6.72
CA PHE A 10 -1.56 14.10 -7.03
C PHE A 10 -1.43 13.70 -8.49
N THR A 11 -0.68 14.49 -9.25
CA THR A 11 -0.34 14.20 -10.65
C THR A 11 0.59 13.00 -10.76
N GLU A 12 0.64 12.39 -11.96
CA GLU A 12 1.58 11.31 -12.26
C GLU A 12 3.04 11.71 -11.96
N SER A 13 3.43 12.95 -12.30
CA SER A 13 4.77 13.46 -12.03
C SER A 13 5.06 13.62 -10.53
N GLU A 14 4.11 14.10 -9.73
CA GLU A 14 4.29 14.24 -8.28
C GLU A 14 4.42 12.87 -7.62
N ILE A 15 3.58 11.91 -8.01
CA ILE A 15 3.65 10.53 -7.54
C ILE A 15 5.01 9.92 -7.90
N LYS A 16 5.42 10.03 -9.16
CA LYS A 16 6.71 9.49 -9.63
C LYS A 16 7.89 10.07 -8.87
N ASN A 17 7.95 11.39 -8.70
CA ASN A 17 9.03 12.05 -7.98
C ASN A 17 9.09 11.59 -6.52
N ARG A 18 7.93 11.49 -5.86
CA ARG A 18 7.86 11.04 -4.48
C ARG A 18 8.29 9.58 -4.31
N ILE A 19 7.93 8.72 -5.26
CA ILE A 19 8.38 7.32 -5.29
C ILE A 19 9.89 7.23 -5.50
N ASP A 20 10.46 8.02 -6.41
CA ASP A 20 11.91 8.03 -6.67
C ASP A 20 12.70 8.48 -5.41
N GLU A 21 12.19 9.45 -4.66
CA GLU A 21 12.75 9.88 -3.38
C GLU A 21 12.68 8.77 -2.34
N LEU A 22 11.50 8.17 -2.17
CA LEU A 22 11.25 7.16 -1.15
C LEU A 22 12.02 5.87 -1.43
N GLY A 23 12.14 5.48 -2.71
CA GLY A 23 12.93 4.33 -3.15
C GLY A 23 14.41 4.44 -2.75
N LYS A 24 15.00 5.65 -2.83
CA LYS A 24 16.38 5.89 -2.36
C LYS A 24 16.51 5.73 -0.84
N VAL A 25 15.53 6.22 -0.07
CA VAL A 25 15.51 6.07 1.39
C VAL A 25 15.41 4.60 1.77
N ILE A 26 14.50 3.86 1.14
CA ILE A 26 14.34 2.42 1.38
C ILE A 26 15.59 1.65 0.96
N ALA A 27 16.22 1.99 -0.17
CA ALA A 27 17.45 1.36 -0.62
C ALA A 27 18.61 1.54 0.39
N GLU A 28 18.74 2.70 1.02
CA GLU A 28 19.75 2.88 2.06
C GLU A 28 19.39 2.10 3.33
N ASP A 29 18.13 2.15 3.78
CA ASP A 29 17.66 1.46 4.98
C ASP A 29 17.77 -0.07 4.89
N TYR A 30 17.72 -0.62 3.68
CA TYR A 30 17.81 -2.04 3.38
C TYR A 30 19.14 -2.47 2.78
N LYS A 31 20.14 -1.59 2.76
CA LYS A 31 21.50 -1.93 2.36
C LYS A 31 22.01 -3.13 3.17
N ASP A 32 22.56 -4.12 2.47
CA ASP A 32 23.05 -5.39 3.02
C ASP A 32 22.00 -6.25 3.74
N LYS A 33 20.70 -6.00 3.52
CA LYS A 33 19.60 -6.82 4.03
C LYS A 33 19.03 -7.75 2.97
N ASN A 34 18.33 -8.78 3.43
CA ASN A 34 17.63 -9.71 2.55
C ASN A 34 16.18 -9.24 2.34
N LEU A 35 16.00 -8.25 1.46
CA LEU A 35 14.72 -7.56 1.25
C LEU A 35 13.72 -8.44 0.49
N TYR A 36 12.50 -8.55 1.05
CA TYR A 36 11.32 -9.08 0.38
C TYR A 36 10.23 -8.01 0.34
N VAL A 37 9.83 -7.57 -0.84
CA VAL A 37 8.75 -6.61 -1.03
C VAL A 37 7.44 -7.37 -1.23
N LEU A 38 6.42 -7.05 -0.43
CA LEU A 38 5.13 -7.75 -0.41
C LEU A 38 3.98 -6.77 -0.68
N PRO A 39 3.64 -6.48 -1.96
CA PRO A 39 2.45 -5.70 -2.28
C PRO A 39 1.14 -6.46 -2.01
N LEU A 40 0.19 -5.78 -1.38
CA LEU A 40 -1.15 -6.28 -1.09
C LEU A 40 -2.10 -6.03 -2.25
N LEU A 41 -2.61 -7.10 -2.85
CA LEU A 41 -3.54 -7.01 -3.98
C LEU A 41 -4.96 -6.66 -3.50
N ARG A 42 -5.75 -5.95 -4.32
CA ARG A 42 -5.43 -5.53 -5.69
C ARG A 42 -4.87 -4.12 -5.79
N GLY A 43 -5.25 -3.22 -4.89
CA GLY A 43 -5.04 -1.78 -5.05
C GLY A 43 -3.58 -1.37 -5.20
N SER A 44 -2.69 -2.00 -4.43
CA SER A 44 -1.27 -1.63 -4.42
C SER A 44 -0.46 -2.02 -5.66
N PHE A 45 -0.98 -2.80 -6.62
CA PHE A 45 -0.11 -3.41 -7.65
C PHE A 45 0.65 -2.38 -8.52
N ILE A 46 0.06 -1.21 -8.80
CA ILE A 46 0.72 -0.14 -9.56
C ILE A 46 1.81 0.50 -8.72
N PHE A 47 1.45 0.99 -7.53
CA PHE A 47 2.41 1.57 -6.59
C PHE A 47 3.54 0.59 -6.25
N GLY A 48 3.20 -0.67 -5.97
CA GLY A 48 4.11 -1.77 -5.69
C GLY A 48 5.11 -2.03 -6.82
N ALA A 49 4.66 -2.00 -8.07
CA ALA A 49 5.55 -2.11 -9.23
C ALA A 49 6.50 -0.90 -9.35
N ASP A 50 6.02 0.30 -9.08
CA ASP A 50 6.80 1.52 -9.21
C ASP A 50 7.83 1.68 -8.09
N ILE A 51 7.42 1.48 -6.83
CA ILE A 51 8.34 1.52 -5.69
C ILE A 51 9.37 0.40 -5.74
N PHE A 52 8.99 -0.81 -6.19
CA PHE A 52 9.94 -1.91 -6.36
C PHE A 52 11.04 -1.56 -7.38
N ARG A 53 10.69 -0.88 -8.48
CA ARG A 53 11.67 -0.41 -9.48
C ARG A 53 12.53 0.75 -8.97
N ALA A 54 12.04 1.55 -8.02
CA ALA A 54 12.77 2.67 -7.44
C ALA A 54 13.76 2.26 -6.33
N ILE A 55 13.60 1.06 -5.75
CA ILE A 55 14.54 0.49 -4.78
C ILE A 55 15.69 -0.18 -5.54
N ASP A 56 16.81 0.53 -5.69
CA ASP A 56 18.01 0.03 -6.39
C ASP A 56 18.83 -0.94 -5.51
N LEU A 57 18.25 -2.12 -5.24
CA LEU A 57 18.86 -3.21 -4.49
C LEU A 57 18.46 -4.58 -5.04
N LYS A 58 19.24 -5.60 -4.70
CA LYS A 58 18.81 -6.99 -4.87
C LYS A 58 17.66 -7.29 -3.90
N ALA A 59 16.46 -7.50 -4.43
CA ALA A 59 15.27 -7.82 -3.64
C ALA A 59 14.46 -8.94 -4.29
N LYS A 60 13.62 -9.61 -3.49
CA LYS A 60 12.53 -10.45 -3.98
C LYS A 60 11.20 -9.70 -3.91
N VAL A 61 10.25 -10.10 -4.73
CA VAL A 61 8.87 -9.61 -4.67
C VAL A 61 7.90 -10.78 -4.74
N GLY A 62 6.84 -10.72 -3.94
CA GLY A 62 5.68 -11.59 -4.06
C GLY A 62 4.42 -10.82 -3.68
N PHE A 63 3.26 -11.41 -3.96
CA PHE A 63 1.98 -10.74 -3.78
C PHE A 63 1.12 -11.53 -2.81
N MET A 64 0.38 -10.82 -1.95
CA MET A 64 -0.61 -11.40 -1.05
C MET A 64 -1.98 -10.78 -1.36
N THR A 65 -3.06 -11.54 -1.19
CA THR A 65 -4.42 -10.99 -1.25
C THR A 65 -5.13 -11.28 0.07
N THR A 66 -5.65 -10.23 0.69
CA THR A 66 -6.53 -10.35 1.85
C THR A 66 -7.96 -9.96 1.47
N SER A 67 -8.93 -10.40 2.27
CA SER A 67 -10.31 -9.93 2.21
C SER A 67 -10.79 -9.63 3.61
N SER A 68 -11.34 -8.45 3.83
CA SER A 68 -12.04 -8.12 5.07
C SER A 68 -13.41 -8.78 5.10
N TYR A 69 -13.83 -9.31 6.25
CA TYR A 69 -15.20 -9.74 6.46
C TYR A 69 -16.08 -8.52 6.72
N GLY A 70 -17.17 -8.38 5.95
CA GLY A 70 -18.12 -7.26 6.07
C GLY A 70 -18.62 -6.82 4.70
N HIS A 71 -19.94 -6.79 4.52
CA HIS A 71 -20.55 -6.16 3.35
C HIS A 71 -20.59 -4.64 3.60
N GLY A 72 -19.60 -3.88 3.14
CA GLY A 72 -19.58 -2.41 3.24
C GLY A 72 -18.18 -1.79 3.24
N GLU A 73 -18.12 -0.45 3.34
CA GLU A 73 -16.88 0.36 3.41
C GLU A 73 -16.19 0.31 4.80
N GLU A 74 -16.74 -0.42 5.76
CA GLU A 74 -16.18 -0.58 7.11
C GLU A 74 -15.72 -2.02 7.34
N SER A 75 -14.45 -2.20 7.72
CA SER A 75 -13.93 -3.52 8.07
C SER A 75 -14.33 -3.90 9.50
N THR A 76 -14.76 -5.15 9.70
CA THR A 76 -15.09 -5.69 11.04
C THR A 76 -13.86 -6.02 11.88
N GLY A 77 -12.66 -5.76 11.36
CA GLY A 77 -11.39 -6.20 11.94
C GLY A 77 -11.02 -7.66 11.63
N GLU A 78 -11.97 -8.49 11.17
CA GLU A 78 -11.68 -9.84 10.71
C GLU A 78 -11.16 -9.84 9.27
N VAL A 79 -9.90 -10.27 9.10
CA VAL A 79 -9.20 -10.31 7.80
C VAL A 79 -8.88 -11.76 7.46
N LYS A 80 -9.20 -12.18 6.24
CA LYS A 80 -8.86 -13.50 5.70
C LYS A 80 -7.74 -13.40 4.68
N VAL A 81 -6.82 -14.36 4.71
CA VAL A 81 -5.88 -14.59 3.60
C VAL A 81 -6.62 -15.33 2.47
N VAL A 82 -6.67 -14.72 1.29
CA VAL A 82 -7.25 -15.31 0.07
C VAL A 82 -6.16 -15.98 -0.75
N ASN A 83 -5.08 -15.25 -1.02
CA ASN A 83 -3.87 -15.77 -1.63
C ASN A 83 -2.72 -15.46 -0.69
N ASP A 84 -2.04 -16.52 -0.26
CA ASP A 84 -0.93 -16.44 0.68
C ASP A 84 0.38 -16.03 0.00
N ILE A 85 1.38 -15.72 0.81
CA ILE A 85 2.75 -15.41 0.38
C ILE A 85 3.32 -16.66 -0.34
N PRO A 86 3.74 -16.55 -1.61
CA PRO A 86 4.13 -17.71 -2.41
C PRO A 86 5.49 -18.31 -2.00
N ASP A 87 6.35 -17.51 -1.35
CA ASP A 87 7.71 -17.88 -0.99
C ASP A 87 7.86 -18.17 0.51
N ASN A 88 8.91 -18.92 0.87
CA ASN A 88 9.41 -18.92 2.24
C ASN A 88 10.11 -17.59 2.54
N ILE A 89 9.56 -16.82 3.48
CA ILE A 89 10.06 -15.52 3.93
C ILE A 89 10.80 -15.58 5.27
N GLU A 90 11.08 -16.77 5.78
CA GLU A 90 11.88 -16.94 7.00
C GLU A 90 13.26 -16.27 6.85
N GLY A 91 13.61 -15.41 7.81
CA GLY A 91 14.86 -14.67 7.80
C GLY A 91 14.91 -13.47 6.85
N PHE A 92 13.85 -13.19 6.08
CA PHE A 92 13.78 -11.99 5.22
C PHE A 92 13.41 -10.74 6.03
N ASP A 93 13.94 -9.61 5.62
CA ASP A 93 13.49 -8.28 6.05
C ASP A 93 12.35 -7.87 5.10
N VAL A 94 11.09 -7.96 5.56
CA VAL A 94 9.90 -7.82 4.72
C VAL A 94 9.39 -6.38 4.72
N LEU A 95 9.13 -5.84 3.54
CA LEU A 95 8.47 -4.54 3.32
C LEU A 95 7.08 -4.78 2.75
N ILE A 96 6.04 -4.64 3.58
CA ILE A 96 4.64 -4.72 3.14
C ILE A 96 4.29 -3.43 2.41
N VAL A 97 3.71 -3.53 1.22
CA VAL A 97 3.34 -2.38 0.39
C VAL A 97 1.84 -2.35 0.19
N ASP A 98 1.21 -1.20 0.42
CA ASP A 98 -0.23 -1.00 0.19
C ASP A 98 -0.54 0.33 -0.50
N ASP A 99 -1.67 0.45 -1.20
CA ASP A 99 -2.07 1.71 -1.83
C ASP A 99 -2.59 2.74 -0.81
N ILE A 100 -3.32 2.29 0.21
CA ILE A 100 -3.84 3.18 1.24
C ILE A 100 -3.94 2.50 2.60
N ILE A 101 -3.57 3.22 3.67
CA ILE A 101 -3.85 2.79 5.05
C ILE A 101 -4.85 3.74 5.70
N ASP A 102 -5.98 3.20 6.17
CA ASP A 102 -7.10 3.95 6.73
C ASP A 102 -7.34 3.65 8.22
N THR A 103 -8.17 2.66 8.55
CA THR A 103 -8.39 2.11 9.89
C THR A 103 -7.14 1.43 10.42
N GLY A 104 -6.34 0.81 9.53
CA GLY A 104 -5.11 0.10 9.85
C GLY A 104 -5.29 -1.38 10.23
N TYR A 105 -6.52 -1.88 10.34
CA TYR A 105 -6.79 -3.28 10.73
C TYR A 105 -6.16 -4.30 9.77
N THR A 106 -6.31 -4.10 8.46
CA THR A 106 -5.68 -4.99 7.46
C THR A 106 -4.17 -5.00 7.59
N MET A 107 -3.55 -3.82 7.73
CA MET A 107 -2.11 -3.73 7.85
C MET A 107 -1.60 -4.36 9.15
N GLU A 108 -2.27 -4.13 10.29
CA GLU A 108 -1.93 -4.78 11.56
C GLU A 108 -2.02 -6.31 11.47
N PHE A 109 -3.10 -6.82 10.88
CA PHE A 109 -3.25 -8.25 10.61
C PHE A 109 -2.09 -8.80 9.77
N VAL A 110 -1.77 -8.15 8.64
CA VAL A 110 -0.71 -8.62 7.73
C VAL A 110 0.66 -8.54 8.41
N ILE A 111 0.96 -7.50 9.19
CA ILE A 111 2.20 -7.41 9.97
C ILE A 111 2.34 -8.63 10.88
N ASN A 112 1.30 -8.95 11.65
CA ASN A 112 1.32 -10.09 12.57
C ASN A 112 1.42 -11.42 11.81
N TYR A 113 0.71 -11.54 10.70
CA TYR A 113 0.78 -12.70 9.81
C TYR A 113 2.20 -12.93 9.29
N VAL A 114 2.82 -11.92 8.69
CA VAL A 114 4.18 -11.97 8.16
C VAL A 114 5.21 -12.30 9.24
N LYS A 115 5.09 -11.70 10.44
CA LYS A 115 5.93 -12.05 11.60
C LYS A 115 5.80 -13.53 11.98
N SER A 116 4.58 -14.06 12.00
CA SER A 116 4.32 -15.48 12.32
C SER A 116 4.93 -16.46 11.31
N ARG A 117 5.26 -15.99 10.09
CA ARG A 117 5.92 -16.76 9.04
C ARG A 117 7.46 -16.70 9.10
N GLY A 118 8.02 -16.16 10.18
CA GLY A 118 9.47 -16.16 10.42
C GLY A 118 10.23 -14.99 9.80
N ALA A 119 9.54 -13.93 9.36
CA ALA A 119 10.20 -12.72 8.89
C ALA A 119 11.15 -12.16 9.98
N LYS A 120 12.36 -11.77 9.57
CA LYS A 120 13.38 -11.20 10.46
C LYS A 120 13.01 -9.80 10.93
N SER A 121 12.45 -9.00 10.03
CA SER A 121 11.85 -7.71 10.34
C SER A 121 10.67 -7.45 9.42
N VAL A 122 9.76 -6.57 9.85
CA VAL A 122 8.59 -6.16 9.07
C VAL A 122 8.48 -4.65 9.16
N LYS A 123 8.45 -3.99 7.99
CA LYS A 123 8.10 -2.59 7.83
C LYS A 123 6.98 -2.43 6.81
N THR A 124 6.41 -1.23 6.76
CA THR A 124 5.26 -0.88 5.94
C THR A 124 5.55 0.32 5.05
N CYS A 125 5.06 0.27 3.81
CA CYS A 125 5.16 1.34 2.84
C CYS A 125 3.80 1.57 2.20
N THR A 126 3.33 2.82 2.18
CA THR A 126 2.05 3.15 1.55
C THR A 126 2.13 4.38 0.67
N LEU A 127 1.30 4.39 -0.39
CA LEU A 127 1.12 5.58 -1.21
C LEU A 127 0.35 6.65 -0.43
N LEU A 128 -0.79 6.30 0.16
CA LEU A 128 -1.67 7.21 0.86
C LEU A 128 -1.88 6.79 2.32
N ASP A 129 -1.73 7.72 3.26
CA ASP A 129 -2.10 7.47 4.66
C ASP A 129 -3.23 8.42 5.10
N LYS A 130 -4.19 7.88 5.86
CA LYS A 130 -5.29 8.65 6.49
C LYS A 130 -5.21 8.53 8.02
N PRO A 131 -4.28 9.25 8.69
CA PRO A 131 -4.11 9.15 10.14
C PRO A 131 -5.40 9.44 10.93
N SER A 132 -6.27 10.32 10.43
CA SER A 132 -7.54 10.69 11.07
C SER A 132 -8.55 9.54 11.19
N ARG A 133 -8.40 8.48 10.39
CA ARG A 133 -9.27 7.28 10.41
C ARG A 133 -8.73 6.14 11.26
N ARG A 134 -7.50 6.26 11.76
CA ARG A 134 -6.78 5.16 12.39
C ARG A 134 -7.54 4.60 13.61
N LYS A 135 -7.60 3.28 13.71
CA LYS A 135 -8.26 2.54 14.81
C LYS A 135 -7.33 1.61 15.60
N VAL A 136 -6.07 1.51 15.16
CA VAL A 136 -5.01 0.69 15.77
C VAL A 136 -3.76 1.54 15.97
N ASP A 137 -2.86 1.16 16.86
CA ASP A 137 -1.59 1.87 17.05
C ASP A 137 -0.60 1.52 15.93
N LEU A 138 -0.81 2.14 14.77
CA LEU A 138 -0.03 1.90 13.56
C LEU A 138 0.29 3.21 12.86
N LYS A 139 1.58 3.42 12.60
CA LYS A 139 2.09 4.46 11.72
C LYS A 139 2.93 3.80 10.63
N PRO A 140 2.70 4.10 9.33
CA PRO A 140 3.54 3.54 8.28
C PRO A 140 5.00 3.98 8.45
N ASP A 141 5.93 3.05 8.20
CA ASP A 141 7.37 3.36 8.21
C ASP A 141 7.74 4.28 7.04
N TYR A 142 7.08 4.08 5.90
CA TYR A 142 7.27 4.84 4.67
C TYR A 142 5.90 5.26 4.12
N CYS A 143 5.73 6.56 3.86
CA CYS A 143 4.51 7.11 3.30
C CYS A 143 4.85 8.11 2.19
N CYS A 144 4.19 7.99 1.04
CA CYS A 144 4.31 8.99 -0.02
C CYS A 144 3.53 10.26 0.35
N PHE A 145 2.24 10.14 0.67
CA PHE A 145 1.35 11.28 0.94
C PHE A 145 0.39 11.01 2.11
N GLU A 146 0.33 11.91 3.08
CA GLU A 146 -0.76 11.95 4.06
C GLU A 146 -1.93 12.75 3.49
N ILE A 147 -3.16 12.24 3.62
CA ILE A 147 -4.38 12.88 3.11
C ILE A 147 -5.47 12.93 4.17
N GLU A 148 -6.41 13.85 3.98
CA GLU A 148 -7.66 13.88 4.75
C GLU A 148 -8.57 12.69 4.39
N ASP A 149 -9.69 12.56 5.11
CA ASP A 149 -10.67 11.51 4.80
C ASP A 149 -11.50 11.85 3.54
N LEU A 150 -10.86 11.66 2.39
CA LEU A 150 -11.45 11.84 1.07
C LEU A 150 -11.62 10.49 0.37
N PHE A 151 -12.72 10.31 -0.35
CA PHE A 151 -12.83 9.20 -1.28
C PHE A 151 -11.93 9.46 -2.50
N VAL A 152 -10.93 8.61 -2.71
CA VAL A 152 -9.83 8.80 -3.66
C VAL A 152 -9.70 7.61 -4.61
N VAL A 153 -9.37 7.88 -5.87
CA VAL A 153 -9.39 6.91 -6.96
C VAL A 153 -8.23 7.18 -7.92
N GLY A 154 -7.83 6.17 -8.69
CA GLY A 154 -6.72 6.25 -9.63
C GLY A 154 -5.42 5.69 -9.03
N TYR A 155 -4.45 5.42 -9.90
CA TYR A 155 -3.15 4.88 -9.55
C TYR A 155 -3.24 3.59 -8.69
N GLY A 156 -4.11 2.67 -9.11
CA GLY A 156 -4.39 1.42 -8.41
C GLY A 156 -5.64 1.45 -7.54
N LEU A 157 -6.03 2.60 -6.98
CA LEU A 157 -7.28 2.78 -6.24
C LEU A 157 -8.48 2.77 -7.17
N ASP A 158 -9.63 2.28 -6.71
CA ASP A 158 -10.83 2.09 -7.54
C ASP A 158 -12.12 2.73 -7.01
N TYR A 159 -13.06 2.85 -7.94
CA TYR A 159 -14.48 2.99 -7.66
C TYR A 159 -15.21 1.94 -8.49
N GLU A 160 -15.96 1.06 -7.82
CA GLU A 160 -16.67 -0.08 -8.46
C GLU A 160 -15.76 -0.93 -9.37
N SER A 161 -14.50 -1.17 -8.98
CA SER A 161 -13.46 -1.86 -9.77
C SER A 161 -12.93 -1.11 -11.00
N TYR A 162 -13.41 0.10 -11.29
CA TYR A 162 -12.92 0.95 -12.38
C TYR A 162 -11.83 1.92 -11.93
N TYR A 163 -11.23 2.60 -12.91
CA TYR A 163 -10.28 3.72 -12.75
C TYR A 163 -8.90 3.40 -12.16
N ARG A 164 -8.61 2.16 -11.76
CA ARG A 164 -7.25 1.76 -11.30
C ARG A 164 -6.15 2.16 -12.28
N ASN A 165 -6.46 2.19 -13.58
CA ASN A 165 -5.55 2.51 -14.68
C ASN A 165 -5.28 4.02 -14.90
N VAL A 166 -5.94 4.91 -14.15
CA VAL A 166 -5.68 6.36 -14.24
C VAL A 166 -4.30 6.64 -13.63
N PRO A 167 -3.40 7.40 -14.28
CA PRO A 167 -2.00 7.53 -13.84
C PRO A 167 -1.79 8.52 -12.67
N TYR A 168 -2.87 9.10 -12.14
CA TYR A 168 -2.86 10.09 -11.08
C TYR A 168 -3.95 9.77 -10.06
N VAL A 169 -3.82 10.33 -8.85
CA VAL A 169 -4.85 10.22 -7.80
C VAL A 169 -5.77 11.41 -7.87
N PHE A 170 -7.08 11.17 -7.83
CA PHE A 170 -8.10 12.20 -7.86
C PHE A 170 -9.27 11.87 -6.94
N ASN A 171 -10.05 12.90 -6.63
CA ASN A 171 -11.43 12.75 -6.17
C ASN A 171 -12.37 13.53 -7.10
N TRP A 172 -13.67 13.45 -6.84
CA TRP A 172 -14.64 14.27 -7.56
C TRP A 172 -14.91 15.57 -6.81
N GLU A 173 -15.02 16.68 -7.54
CA GLU A 173 -15.42 17.96 -6.95
C GLU A 173 -16.75 17.80 -6.21
N SER A 174 -16.81 18.36 -5.00
CA SER A 174 -18.08 18.55 -4.30
C SER A 174 -18.93 19.54 -5.09
N LYS A 175 -20.24 19.28 -5.20
CA LYS A 175 -21.17 20.25 -5.79
C LYS A 175 -21.27 21.49 -4.92
#